data_AF-H3NMI1-F1
#
_entry.id   AF-H3NMI1-F1
#
_cell.length_a   1.000
_cell.length_b   1.000
_cell.length_c   1.000
_cell.angle_alpha   90.00
_cell.angle_beta   90.00
_cell.angle_gamma   90.00
#
_symmetry.space_group_name_H-M   'P 1'
#
loop_
_entity.id
_entity.type
_entity.pdbx_description
1 polymer ?
#
loop_
_entity_poly.entity_id
_entity_poly.type
_entity_poly.pdbx_seq_one_letter_code
_entity_poly.pdbx_strand_id
1 'polypeptide(L)'
;MVTVKTLEELIKEISKENNTIEVAGSILIPQSLKLAKGVKISGSEDLGFLSFSEGGLVLNADNDVKNLMISATPSGRAIYLESSKKDLGTIKLENLTVTGQVQILTRRSNNKEN
;
A
#
# COMPACT_ATOMS: atom_id res chain seq x y z
N MET A 1 12.76 8.39 8.44
CA MET A 1 11.29 8.37 8.57
C MET A 1 10.80 9.77 8.28
N VAL A 2 9.85 9.93 7.36
CA VAL A 2 9.25 11.22 6.99
C VAL A 2 7.79 11.20 7.38
N THR A 3 7.34 12.20 8.12
CA THR A 3 5.93 12.35 8.48
C THR A 3 5.21 13.15 7.41
N VAL A 4 4.07 12.63 6.93
CA VAL A 4 3.24 13.24 5.91
C VAL A 4 1.83 13.49 6.46
N LYS A 5 1.24 14.61 6.06
CA LYS A 5 -0.12 15.01 6.45
C LYS A 5 -1.00 15.33 5.25
N THR A 6 -0.39 15.54 4.08
CA THR A 6 -1.10 15.90 2.85
C THR A 6 -0.95 14.84 1.77
N LEU A 7 -1.87 14.86 0.81
CA LEU A 7 -1.80 13.99 -0.37
C LEU A 7 -0.53 14.25 -1.20
N GLU A 8 -0.14 15.51 -1.38
CA GLU A 8 1.03 15.89 -2.18
C GLU A 8 2.34 15.34 -1.58
N GLU A 9 2.49 15.47 -0.26
CA GLU A 9 3.61 14.88 0.47
C GLU A 9 3.61 13.36 0.34
N LEU A 10 2.45 12.73 0.52
CA LEU A 10 2.32 11.28 0.41
C LEU A 10 2.72 10.80 -0.99
N ILE A 11 2.21 11.41 -2.06
CA ILE A 11 2.54 11.05 -3.45
C ILE A 11 4.04 11.21 -3.71
N LYS A 12 4.64 12.31 -3.24
CA LYS A 12 6.07 12.55 -3.39
C LYS A 12 6.90 11.47 -2.68
N GLU A 13 6.55 11.14 -1.45
CA GLU A 13 7.34 10.23 -0.62
C GLU A 13 7.16 8.75 -0.98
N ILE A 14 5.97 8.31 -1.40
CA ILE A 14 5.71 6.91 -1.81
C ILE A 14 6.43 6.52 -3.10
N SER A 15 6.83 7.51 -3.90
CA SER A 15 7.55 7.30 -5.16
C SER A 15 9.05 6.99 -4.96
N LYS A 16 9.57 7.20 -3.75
CA LYS A 16 10.99 6.99 -3.42
C LYS A 16 11.19 5.57 -2.89
N GLU A 17 12.06 4.80 -3.54
CA GLU A 17 12.38 3.43 -3.09
C GLU A 17 13.00 3.41 -1.67
N ASN A 18 12.72 2.35 -0.92
CA ASN A 18 13.23 2.11 0.44
C ASN A 18 12.93 3.24 1.46
N ASN A 19 11.90 4.05 1.19
CA ASN A 19 11.51 5.13 2.08
C ASN A 19 10.67 4.64 3.26
N THR A 20 10.72 5.34 4.39
CA THR A 20 9.88 5.07 5.56
C THR A 20 9.02 6.28 5.85
N ILE A 21 7.70 6.10 5.78
CA ILE A 21 6.69 7.15 5.77
C ILE A 21 5.75 6.93 6.94
N GLU A 22 5.45 8.00 7.67
CA GLU A 22 4.43 8.02 8.71
C GLU A 22 3.28 8.94 8.28
N VAL A 23 2.06 8.42 8.26
CA VAL A 23 0.84 9.17 7.97
C VAL A 23 0.26 9.69 9.27
N ALA A 24 0.36 11.00 9.49
CA ALA A 24 -0.06 11.66 10.73
C ALA A 24 -1.44 12.35 10.61
N GLY A 25 -2.36 11.76 9.86
CA GLY A 25 -3.70 12.31 9.68
C GLY A 25 -4.57 11.52 8.70
N SER A 26 -5.66 12.16 8.29
CA SER A 26 -6.63 11.63 7.34
C SER A 26 -6.40 12.22 5.95
N ILE A 27 -6.10 11.37 4.97
CA ILE A 27 -5.81 11.78 3.60
C ILE A 27 -6.89 11.23 2.68
N LEU A 28 -7.58 12.13 1.97
CA LEU A 28 -8.48 11.80 0.87
C LEU A 28 -7.68 11.62 -0.41
N ILE A 29 -7.93 10.53 -1.11
CA ILE A 29 -7.14 10.10 -2.26
C ILE A 29 -8.10 9.81 -3.43
N PRO A 30 -7.99 10.52 -4.55
CA PRO A 30 -8.94 10.38 -5.65
C PRO A 30 -8.76 9.07 -6.45
N GLN A 31 -7.58 8.45 -6.41
CA GLN A 31 -7.21 7.29 -7.23
C GLN A 31 -6.21 6.38 -6.51
N SER A 32 -5.89 5.23 -7.09
CA SER A 32 -4.89 4.32 -6.52
C SER A 32 -3.52 4.96 -6.29
N LEU A 33 -2.87 4.58 -5.19
CA LEU A 33 -1.49 4.97 -4.86
C LEU A 33 -0.57 3.78 -4.98
N LYS A 34 0.50 3.93 -5.76
CA LYS A 34 1.50 2.89 -5.99
C LYS A 34 2.74 3.12 -5.14
N LEU A 35 3.02 2.15 -4.28
CA LEU A 35 4.24 2.13 -3.50
C LEU A 35 5.44 1.75 -4.39
N ALA A 36 6.51 2.53 -4.29
CA ALA A 36 7.80 2.11 -4.81
C ALA A 36 8.34 0.90 -4.03
N LYS A 37 9.35 0.22 -4.59
CA LYS A 37 9.96 -0.95 -3.94
C LYS A 37 10.52 -0.57 -2.56
N GLY A 38 10.33 -1.43 -1.57
CA GLY A 38 10.94 -1.25 -0.24
C GLY A 38 10.28 -0.18 0.62
N VAL A 39 9.23 0.49 0.13
CA VAL A 39 8.54 1.53 0.89
C VAL A 39 7.83 0.92 2.09
N LYS A 40 8.03 1.56 3.24
CA LYS A 40 7.35 1.28 4.50
C LYS A 40 6.44 2.44 4.82
N ILE A 41 5.15 2.17 5.03
CA ILE A 41 4.16 3.17 5.38
C ILE A 41 3.47 2.76 6.69
N SER A 42 3.43 3.69 7.63
CA SER A 42 2.77 3.48 8.92
C SER A 42 1.82 4.62 9.27
N GLY A 43 0.71 4.37 9.94
CA GLY A 43 -0.04 5.44 10.60
C GLY A 43 0.58 5.83 11.94
N SER A 44 0.35 7.08 12.35
CA SER A 44 0.66 7.58 13.70
C SER A 44 -0.24 6.94 14.78
N GLU A 45 0.05 7.20 16.06
CA GLU A 45 -0.54 6.53 17.24
C GLU A 45 -2.08 6.38 17.25
N ASP A 46 -2.82 7.30 16.63
CA ASP A 46 -4.30 7.27 16.52
C ASP A 46 -4.84 6.65 15.22
N LEU A 47 -4.02 5.86 14.50
CA LEU A 47 -4.27 5.27 13.17
C LEU A 47 -4.39 6.31 12.05
N GLY A 48 -3.35 6.40 11.21
CA GLY A 48 -3.41 7.17 9.96
C GLY A 48 -4.52 6.65 9.04
N PHE A 49 -5.31 7.55 8.46
CA PHE A 49 -6.48 7.20 7.65
C PHE A 49 -6.25 7.55 6.18
N LEU A 50 -6.42 6.56 5.31
CA LEU A 50 -6.34 6.69 3.85
C LEU A 50 -7.71 6.36 3.26
N SER A 51 -8.35 7.34 2.62
CA SER A 51 -9.66 7.17 2.00
C SER A 51 -9.57 7.34 0.51
N PHE A 52 -9.75 6.25 -0.22
CA PHE A 52 -9.74 6.18 -1.67
C PHE A 52 -11.16 6.38 -2.22
N SER A 53 -11.34 7.41 -3.06
CA SER A 53 -12.56 7.58 -3.86
C SER A 53 -12.65 6.50 -4.92
N GLU A 54 -11.53 6.20 -5.58
CA GLU A 54 -11.39 5.12 -6.56
C GLU A 54 -10.09 4.35 -6.31
N GLY A 55 -10.14 3.03 -6.49
CA GLY A 55 -8.96 2.18 -6.35
C GLY A 55 -8.53 1.92 -4.91
N GLY A 56 -7.21 1.91 -4.68
CA GLY A 56 -6.62 1.59 -3.36
C GLY A 56 -5.09 1.63 -3.34
N LEU A 57 -4.52 1.06 -2.29
CA LEU A 57 -3.07 0.97 -2.11
C LEU A 57 -2.49 -0.19 -2.94
N VAL A 58 -1.65 0.17 -3.90
CA VAL A 58 -0.96 -0.76 -4.79
C VAL A 58 0.40 -1.11 -4.22
N LEU A 59 0.56 -2.39 -3.88
CA LEU A 59 1.79 -2.95 -3.35
C LEU A 59 2.73 -3.41 -4.47
N ASN A 60 4.02 -3.37 -4.14
CA ASN A 60 5.18 -3.78 -4.91
C ASN A 60 6.10 -4.63 -4.00
N ALA A 61 7.28 -4.99 -4.49
CA ALA A 61 8.23 -5.79 -3.74
C ALA A 61 8.73 -5.07 -2.47
N ASP A 62 8.94 -5.85 -1.41
CA ASP A 62 9.52 -5.40 -0.14
C ASP A 62 8.71 -4.30 0.60
N ASN A 63 7.39 -4.22 0.38
CA ASN A 63 6.56 -3.22 1.06
C ASN A 63 6.10 -3.63 2.45
N ASP A 64 6.05 -2.65 3.35
CA ASP A 64 5.59 -2.79 4.73
C ASP A 64 4.47 -1.77 4.98
N VAL A 65 3.27 -2.23 5.32
CA VAL A 65 2.09 -1.38 5.56
C VAL A 65 1.58 -1.71 6.96
N LYS A 66 1.60 -0.72 7.85
CA LYS A 66 1.20 -0.96 9.25
C LYS A 66 0.38 0.15 9.89
N ASN A 67 -0.42 -0.15 10.91
CA ASN A 67 -1.12 0.83 11.74
C ASN A 67 -1.96 1.84 10.94
N LEU A 68 -2.65 1.38 9.89
CA LEU A 68 -3.46 2.25 9.02
C LEU A 68 -4.91 1.78 8.96
N MET A 69 -5.81 2.76 8.86
CA MET A 69 -7.16 2.53 8.40
C MET A 69 -7.26 2.90 6.92
N ILE A 70 -7.63 1.94 6.07
CA ILE A 70 -7.70 2.10 4.63
C ILE A 70 -9.15 1.87 4.19
N SER A 71 -9.77 2.89 3.61
CA SER A 71 -11.13 2.80 3.08
C SER A 71 -11.12 3.00 1.58
N ALA A 72 -11.68 2.04 0.84
CA ALA A 72 -12.05 2.20 -0.57
C ALA A 72 -13.57 2.01 -0.70
N THR A 73 -14.08 2.02 -1.94
CA THR A 73 -15.47 1.58 -2.19
C THR A 73 -15.65 0.13 -1.71
N PRO A 74 -16.83 -0.27 -1.18
CA PRO A 74 -17.02 -1.61 -0.63
C PRO A 74 -16.72 -2.76 -1.60
N SER A 75 -16.93 -2.54 -2.91
CA SER A 75 -16.59 -3.46 -3.99
C SER A 75 -15.21 -3.20 -4.61
N GLY A 76 -14.51 -2.15 -4.19
CA GLY A 76 -13.21 -1.75 -4.70
C GLY A 76 -12.04 -2.47 -4.02
N ARG A 77 -10.88 -2.45 -4.67
CA ARG A 77 -9.65 -3.05 -4.16
C ARG A 77 -8.90 -2.03 -3.32
N ALA A 78 -9.07 -2.12 -2.00
CA ALA A 78 -8.44 -1.24 -1.03
C ALA A 78 -6.94 -1.48 -0.89
N ILE A 79 -6.51 -2.74 -0.99
CA ILE A 79 -5.10 -3.12 -1.03
C ILE A 79 -4.93 -4.20 -2.10
N TYR A 80 -4.00 -4.00 -3.04
CA TYR A 80 -3.74 -5.03 -4.05
C TYR A 80 -2.33 -5.00 -4.62
N LEU A 81 -1.89 -6.13 -5.19
CA LEU A 81 -0.66 -6.19 -5.98
C LEU A 81 -0.91 -5.78 -7.43
N GLU A 82 0.00 -5.00 -7.98
CA GLU A 82 0.09 -4.78 -9.45
C GLU A 82 1.08 -5.74 -10.12
N SER A 83 1.91 -6.41 -9.33
CA SER A 83 3.08 -7.13 -9.81
C SER A 83 2.77 -8.56 -10.27
N SER A 84 3.19 -8.88 -11.50
CA SER A 84 3.48 -10.22 -12.00
C SER A 84 4.94 -10.66 -11.77
N LYS A 85 5.70 -9.94 -10.93
CA LYS A 85 7.13 -10.21 -10.70
C LYS A 85 7.33 -11.61 -10.12
N LYS A 86 8.42 -12.24 -10.57
CA LYS A 86 8.86 -13.56 -10.14
C LYS A 86 9.16 -13.62 -8.63
N ASP A 87 9.59 -12.49 -8.07
CA ASP A 87 9.89 -12.35 -6.65
C ASP A 87 9.32 -11.03 -6.10
N LEU A 88 8.54 -11.13 -5.03
CA LEU A 88 7.97 -10.02 -4.30
C LEU A 88 8.79 -9.65 -3.05
N GLY A 89 9.83 -10.41 -2.75
CA GLY A 89 10.55 -10.29 -1.49
C GLY A 89 9.60 -10.46 -0.31
N THR A 90 9.68 -9.54 0.66
CA THR A 90 8.81 -9.60 1.84
C THR A 90 7.75 -8.49 1.82
N ILE A 91 6.48 -8.89 1.74
CA ILE A 91 5.36 -7.96 1.98
C ILE A 91 4.86 -8.15 3.41
N LYS A 92 4.77 -7.06 4.17
CA LYS A 92 4.22 -7.06 5.54
C LYS A 92 2.98 -6.20 5.60
N LEU A 93 1.90 -6.78 6.14
CA LEU A 93 0.65 -6.11 6.45
C LEU A 93 0.35 -6.33 7.94
N GLU A 94 0.35 -5.27 8.74
CA GLU A 94 0.29 -5.37 10.20
C GLU A 94 -0.70 -4.34 10.78
N ASN A 95 -1.59 -4.75 11.68
CA ASN A 95 -2.51 -3.83 12.37
C ASN A 95 -3.26 -2.88 11.39
N LEU A 96 -3.99 -3.47 10.44
CA LEU A 96 -4.76 -2.74 9.43
C LEU A 96 -6.26 -2.90 9.65
N THR A 97 -6.99 -1.80 9.54
CA THR A 97 -8.45 -1.82 9.37
C THR A 97 -8.77 -1.47 7.92
N VAL A 98 -9.45 -2.37 7.20
CA VAL A 98 -9.67 -2.20 5.75
C VAL A 98 -11.15 -2.30 5.39
N THR A 99 -11.66 -1.29 4.70
CA THR A 99 -12.97 -1.30 4.03
C THR A 99 -12.78 -1.44 2.53
N GLY A 100 -13.40 -2.46 1.93
CA GLY A 100 -13.21 -2.87 0.54
C GLY A 100 -12.57 -4.26 0.45
N GLN A 101 -11.80 -4.52 -0.60
CA GLN A 101 -11.13 -5.81 -0.83
C GLN A 101 -9.63 -5.73 -0.60
N VAL A 102 -9.08 -6.73 0.07
CA VAL A 102 -7.63 -7.01 0.12
C VAL A 102 -7.34 -8.14 -0.86
N GLN A 103 -6.59 -7.85 -1.93
CA GLN A 103 -6.29 -8.81 -2.99
C GLN A 103 -4.78 -9.00 -3.18
N ILE A 104 -4.25 -10.16 -2.80
CA ILE A 104 -2.86 -10.53 -3.06
C ILE A 104 -2.89 -11.86 -3.82
N LEU A 105 -2.60 -11.86 -5.11
CA LEU A 105 -2.58 -13.09 -5.90
C LEU A 105 -1.28 -13.23 -6.70
N THR A 106 -0.58 -14.33 -6.46
CA THR A 106 0.61 -14.77 -7.20
C THR A 106 0.40 -16.22 -7.66
N ARG A 107 0.95 -16.61 -8.83
CA ARG A 107 1.00 -18.00 -9.31
C ARG A 107 2.34 -18.33 -9.96
N ARG A 108 2.72 -19.61 -9.84
CA ARG A 108 4.00 -20.24 -10.23
C ARG A 108 4.39 -20.03 -11.69
N SER A 109 5.71 -20.06 -11.94
CA SER A 109 6.29 -20.37 -13.25
C SER A 109 5.80 -21.74 -13.74
N ASN A 110 5.27 -21.79 -14.97
CA ASN A 110 5.02 -23.04 -15.70
C ASN A 110 6.36 -23.59 -16.24
N ASN A 111 7.31 -23.94 -15.38
CA ASN A 111 8.43 -24.76 -15.83
C ASN A 111 7.91 -26.20 -16.01
N LYS A 112 7.48 -26.53 -17.23
CA LYS A 112 7.72 -27.88 -17.73
C LYS A 112 9.23 -27.97 -17.92
N GLU A 113 9.91 -28.64 -17.00
CA GLU A 113 11.24 -29.18 -17.32
C GLU A 113 11.03 -30.20 -18.45
N ASN A 114 11.42 -29.82 -19.67
CA ASN A 114 11.68 -30.71 -20.80
C ASN A 114 12.93 -30.17 -21.50
#